data_AF-A0A0K8U1N8-F1
#
_entry.id   AF-A0A0K8U1N8-F1
#
_cell.length_a   1.000
_cell.length_b   1.000
_cell.length_c   1.000
_cell.angle_alpha   90.00
_cell.angle_beta   90.00
_cell.angle_gamma   90.00
#
_symmetry.space_group_name_H-M   'P 1'
#
loop_
_entity.id
_entity.type
_entity.pdbx_description
1 polymer ?
#
loop_
_entity_poly.entity_id
_entity_poly.type
_entity_poly.pdbx_seq_one_letter_code
_entity_poly.pdbx_strand_id
1 'polypeptide(L)'
;MINAAGTVGSITAALKLILLANLLLFCILNVFTYIEMSEAAAISNHKDTEATGDQILGYTRNWRLITRAEWRARPPTSSTNFTGPAPYVILHHSHQPGVCRTEDACKAAMRSMQNYHMDTHGWPDIGYSFAVGGDGNVYEGRGYEVVGAHAPNYNSRSIGLLLIGNFMGKLCAEQ
;
A
#
# COMPACT_ATOMS: atom_id res chain seq x y z
N MET A 1 29.17 12.58 -57.13
CA MET A 1 27.85 12.85 -56.52
C MET A 1 27.76 12.06 -55.23
N ILE A 2 27.92 12.71 -54.07
CA ILE A 2 27.94 12.05 -52.76
C ILE A 2 26.49 11.86 -52.31
N ASN A 3 26.15 10.63 -51.97
CA ASN A 3 24.78 10.15 -51.80
C ASN A 3 24.18 10.68 -50.48
N ALA A 4 23.44 11.80 -50.54
CA ALA A 4 22.81 12.45 -49.39
C ALA A 4 21.59 11.69 -48.81
N ALA A 5 21.24 10.52 -49.36
CA ALA A 5 20.04 9.77 -48.98
C ALA A 5 20.15 9.04 -47.62
N GLY A 6 21.36 8.72 -47.15
CA GLY A 6 21.56 7.94 -45.91
C GLY A 6 21.41 8.76 -44.60
N THR A 7 21.74 10.05 -44.63
CA THR A 7 21.67 10.94 -43.45
C THR A 7 20.25 11.42 -43.17
N VAL A 8 19.44 11.67 -44.21
CA VAL A 8 18.05 12.12 -44.07
C VAL A 8 17.14 11.03 -43.48
N GLY A 9 17.38 9.76 -43.81
CA GLY A 9 16.63 8.61 -43.23
C GLY A 9 16.91 8.37 -41.74
N SER A 10 18.15 8.61 -41.29
CA SER A 10 18.53 8.47 -39.88
C SER A 10 18.01 9.64 -39.02
N ILE A 11 18.06 10.87 -39.55
CA ILE A 11 17.51 12.06 -38.88
C ILE A 11 15.99 11.94 -38.69
N THR A 12 15.27 11.40 -39.68
CA THR A 12 13.82 11.18 -39.58
C THR A 12 13.45 10.07 -38.60
N ALA A 13 14.26 9.01 -38.48
CA ALA A 13 14.07 7.97 -37.46
C ALA A 13 14.33 8.48 -36.04
N ALA A 14 15.40 9.27 -35.86
CA ALA A 14 15.74 9.88 -34.57
C ALA A 14 14.66 10.87 -34.10
N LEU A 15 14.15 11.73 -35.00
CA LEU A 15 13.03 12.62 -34.69
C LEU A 15 11.77 11.86 -34.29
N LYS A 16 11.45 10.74 -34.95
CA LYS A 16 10.29 9.89 -34.60
C LYS A 16 10.45 9.27 -33.21
N LEU A 17 11.64 8.80 -32.84
CA LEU A 17 11.90 8.26 -31.51
C LEU A 17 11.76 9.34 -30.42
N ILE A 18 12.28 10.53 -30.67
CA ILE A 18 12.18 11.66 -29.73
C ILE A 18 10.71 12.07 -29.56
N LEU A 19 9.93 12.12 -30.65
CA LEU A 19 8.51 12.45 -30.59
C LEU A 19 7.73 11.38 -29.79
N LEU A 20 8.03 10.10 -30.02
CA LEU A 20 7.41 8.98 -29.29
C LEU A 20 7.77 9.01 -27.80
N ALA A 21 9.03 9.27 -27.45
CA ALA A 21 9.47 9.36 -26.06
C ALA A 21 8.79 10.53 -25.32
N ASN A 22 8.67 11.69 -25.97
CA ASN A 22 7.95 12.85 -25.41
C ASN A 22 6.45 12.58 -25.26
N LEU A 23 5.83 11.89 -26.23
CA LEU A 23 4.42 11.50 -26.13
C LEU A 23 4.19 10.49 -25.01
N LEU A 24 5.10 9.52 -24.85
CA LEU A 24 5.04 8.55 -23.75
C LEU A 24 5.19 9.24 -22.39
N LEU A 25 6.17 10.15 -22.26
CA LEU A 25 6.39 10.91 -21.03
C LEU A 25 5.19 11.79 -20.71
N PHE A 26 4.61 12.46 -21.71
CA PHE A 26 3.38 13.24 -21.53
C PHE A 26 2.22 12.35 -21.08
N CYS A 27 2.01 11.18 -21.70
CA CYS A 27 0.99 10.23 -21.26
C CYS A 27 1.21 9.77 -19.82
N ILE A 28 2.45 9.43 -19.43
CA ILE A 28 2.79 9.00 -18.06
C ILE A 28 2.49 10.11 -17.06
N LEU A 29 2.89 11.36 -17.35
CA LEU A 29 2.64 12.50 -16.48
C LEU A 29 1.14 12.80 -16.34
N ASN A 30 0.36 12.71 -17.41
CA ASN A 30 -1.09 12.91 -17.36
C ASN A 30 -1.82 11.78 -16.61
N VAL A 31 -1.35 10.54 -16.73
CA VAL A 31 -1.89 9.41 -15.95
C VAL A 31 -1.55 9.60 -14.47
N PHE A 32 -0.34 10.03 -14.13
CA PHE A 32 0.09 10.27 -12.76
C PHE A 32 -0.72 11.40 -12.09
N THR A 33 -0.90 12.54 -12.77
CA THR A 33 -1.71 13.65 -12.25
C THR A 33 -3.19 13.29 -12.16
N TYR A 34 -3.72 12.51 -13.11
CA TYR A 34 -5.10 12.02 -13.04
C TYR A 34 -5.32 11.09 -11.84
N ILE A 35 -4.37 10.19 -11.56
CA ILE A 35 -4.39 9.31 -10.38
C ILE A 35 -4.36 10.15 -9.09
N GLU A 36 -3.41 11.08 -8.95
CA GLU A 36 -3.34 11.97 -7.76
C GLU A 36 -4.63 12.78 -7.55
N MET A 37 -5.22 13.31 -8.64
CA MET A 37 -6.48 14.07 -8.56
C MET A 37 -7.67 13.18 -8.20
N SER A 38 -7.71 11.93 -8.65
CA SER A 38 -8.75 10.97 -8.28
C SER A 38 -8.68 10.56 -6.81
N GLU A 39 -7.47 10.40 -6.27
CA GLU A 39 -7.27 10.13 -4.84
C GLU A 39 -7.72 11.32 -4.00
N ALA A 40 -7.39 12.55 -4.42
CA ALA A 40 -7.82 13.76 -3.73
C ALA A 40 -9.34 13.98 -3.76
N ALA A 41 -10.00 13.66 -4.87
CA ALA A 41 -11.46 13.79 -5.00
C ALA A 41 -12.25 12.77 -4.17
N ALA A 42 -11.69 11.58 -3.92
CA ALA A 42 -12.29 10.59 -3.04
C ALA A 42 -12.36 11.07 -1.57
N ILE A 43 -11.44 11.93 -1.15
CA ILE A 43 -11.38 12.49 0.21
C ILE A 43 -12.42 13.61 0.41
N SER A 44 -12.67 14.43 -0.62
CA SER A 44 -13.55 15.61 -0.54
C SER A 44 -15.04 15.28 -0.31
N ASN A 45 -15.48 14.10 -0.72
CA ASN A 45 -16.90 13.71 -0.65
C ASN A 45 -17.28 12.92 0.61
N HIS A 46 -16.35 12.71 1.54
CA HIS A 46 -16.67 12.02 2.79
C HIS A 46 -17.42 12.97 3.73
N LYS A 47 -18.74 12.81 3.84
CA LYS A 47 -19.50 13.36 4.96
C LYS A 47 -19.21 12.49 6.18
N ASP A 48 -18.16 12.85 6.92
CA ASP A 48 -17.97 12.36 8.27
C ASP A 48 -19.15 12.84 9.12
N THR A 49 -20.19 12.02 9.17
CA THR A 49 -21.08 12.08 10.33
C THR A 49 -20.23 11.52 11.46
N GLU A 50 -19.99 12.30 12.50
CA GLU A 50 -19.34 11.84 13.74
C GLU A 50 -20.19 10.72 14.35
N ALA A 51 -20.04 9.52 13.82
CA ALA A 51 -20.55 8.33 14.46
C ALA A 51 -19.63 8.11 15.67
N THR A 52 -20.19 8.36 16.84
CA THR A 52 -19.56 7.98 18.11
C THR A 52 -19.10 6.51 18.01
N GLY A 53 -17.95 6.17 18.58
CA GLY A 53 -17.33 4.84 18.40
C GLY A 53 -18.26 3.66 18.71
N ASP A 54 -19.27 3.87 19.56
CA ASP A 54 -20.34 2.91 19.87
C ASP A 54 -21.35 2.71 18.72
N GLN A 55 -21.62 3.75 17.92
CA GLN A 55 -22.59 3.72 16.82
C GLN A 55 -22.03 3.09 15.53
N ILE A 56 -20.72 3.13 15.30
CA ILE A 56 -20.08 2.42 14.17
C ILE A 56 -20.01 0.91 14.45
N LEU A 57 -19.86 0.50 15.71
CA LEU A 57 -19.55 -0.88 16.03
C LEU A 57 -20.78 -1.80 16.15
N GLY A 58 -22.00 -1.29 16.43
CA GLY A 58 -23.29 -2.01 16.31
C GLY A 58 -23.46 -3.34 17.07
N TYR A 59 -22.38 -3.85 17.65
CA TYR A 59 -22.16 -5.02 18.46
C TYR A 59 -20.79 -4.72 19.10
N THR A 60 -20.61 -4.97 20.38
CA THR A 60 -19.27 -5.01 21.01
C THR A 60 -18.46 -6.16 20.41
N ARG A 61 -18.02 -6.03 19.14
CA ARG A 61 -16.99 -6.88 18.57
C ARG A 61 -15.71 -6.52 19.30
N ASN A 62 -15.36 -7.38 20.24
CA ASN A 62 -14.10 -7.37 20.96
C ASN A 62 -12.99 -7.68 19.95
N TRP A 63 -12.53 -6.65 19.23
CA TRP A 63 -11.34 -6.77 18.41
C TRP A 63 -10.14 -6.90 19.32
N ARG A 64 -9.20 -7.76 18.93
CA ARG A 64 -7.93 -7.92 19.65
C ARG A 64 -6.79 -7.39 18.80
N LEU A 65 -5.77 -6.88 19.48
CA LEU A 65 -4.44 -6.76 18.91
C LEU A 65 -3.74 -8.11 19.02
N ILE A 66 -3.58 -8.79 17.89
CA ILE A 66 -2.79 -10.01 17.75
C ILE A 66 -1.33 -9.61 17.57
N THR A 67 -0.53 -9.86 18.59
CA THR A 67 0.89 -9.52 18.64
C THR A 67 1.70 -10.32 17.63
N ARG A 68 2.90 -9.84 17.31
CA ARG A 68 3.89 -10.56 16.49
C ARG A 68 4.11 -12.02 16.93
N ALA A 69 4.17 -12.25 18.24
CA ALA A 69 4.34 -13.59 18.79
C ALA A 69 3.12 -14.49 18.51
N GLU A 70 1.90 -13.97 18.68
CA GLU A 70 0.66 -14.74 18.50
C GLU A 70 0.42 -15.18 17.06
N TRP A 71 0.81 -14.38 16.06
CA TRP A 71 0.75 -14.77 14.65
C TRP A 71 2.01 -15.48 14.12
N ARG A 72 2.99 -15.70 15.01
CA ARG A 72 4.27 -16.36 14.74
C ARG A 72 5.11 -15.63 13.68
N ALA A 73 5.28 -14.33 13.88
CA ALA A 73 6.15 -13.50 13.08
C ALA A 73 7.60 -13.99 13.13
N ARG A 74 8.28 -13.96 11.99
CA ARG A 74 9.73 -14.01 11.96
C ARG A 74 10.31 -12.73 12.60
N PRO A 75 11.50 -12.80 13.22
CA PRO A 75 12.17 -11.60 13.70
C PRO A 75 12.57 -10.71 12.51
N PRO A 76 12.48 -9.37 12.64
CA PRO A 76 12.98 -8.45 11.62
C PRO A 76 14.50 -8.59 11.48
N THR A 77 15.05 -8.45 10.26
CA THR A 77 16.50 -8.49 10.05
C THR A 77 17.20 -7.19 10.47
N SER A 78 16.47 -6.07 10.46
CA SER A 78 16.87 -4.78 11.02
C SER A 78 15.64 -3.94 11.37
N SER A 79 15.82 -2.93 12.22
CA SER A 79 14.75 -2.00 12.60
C SER A 79 15.32 -0.60 12.76
N THR A 80 14.59 0.39 12.25
CA THR A 80 14.90 1.81 12.40
C THR A 80 13.66 2.48 12.96
N ASN A 81 13.82 3.24 14.05
CA ASN A 81 12.72 3.99 14.63
C ASN A 81 12.66 5.41 14.05
N PHE A 82 11.46 5.98 13.98
CA PHE A 82 11.27 7.42 13.79
C PHE A 82 10.85 8.08 15.10
N THR A 83 11.06 9.39 15.22
CA THR A 83 10.85 10.14 16.46
C THR A 83 9.52 10.89 16.46
N GLY A 84 8.85 10.88 17.61
CA GLY A 84 7.60 11.61 17.82
C GLY A 84 6.37 10.88 17.29
N PRO A 85 5.17 11.39 17.56
CA PRO A 85 3.94 10.78 17.07
C PRO A 85 3.89 10.84 15.54
N ALA A 86 3.41 9.77 14.91
CA ALA A 86 3.19 9.75 13.47
C ALA A 86 2.07 10.73 13.09
N PRO A 87 2.34 11.77 12.28
CA PRO A 87 1.31 12.75 11.88
C PRO A 87 0.33 12.23 10.81
N TYR A 88 0.61 11.06 10.20
CA TYR A 88 -0.21 10.51 9.12
C TYR A 88 -0.60 9.05 9.39
N VAL A 89 -1.77 8.66 8.87
CA VAL A 89 -2.18 7.26 8.71
C VAL A 89 -2.39 7.02 7.22
N ILE A 90 -1.79 5.97 6.66
CA ILE A 90 -1.94 5.61 5.26
C ILE A 90 -2.60 4.24 5.18
N LEU A 91 -3.79 4.22 4.56
CA LEU A 91 -4.57 3.01 4.35
C LEU A 91 -4.09 2.27 3.09
N HIS A 92 -3.99 0.95 3.20
CA HIS A 92 -3.64 0.03 2.11
C HIS A 92 -4.65 -1.12 2.04
N HIS A 93 -4.69 -1.81 0.91
CA HIS A 93 -5.20 -3.18 0.85
C HIS A 93 -4.11 -4.13 0.37
N SER A 94 -4.23 -5.42 0.66
CA SER A 94 -3.18 -6.38 0.25
C SER A 94 -3.23 -6.70 -1.23
N HIS A 95 -4.41 -6.62 -1.87
CA HIS A 95 -4.71 -7.23 -3.18
C HIS A 95 -4.55 -8.76 -3.16
N GLN A 96 -3.35 -9.24 -2.83
CA GLN A 96 -3.05 -10.62 -2.46
C GLN A 96 -2.27 -10.65 -1.13
N PRO A 97 -2.63 -11.51 -0.17
CA PRO A 97 -3.72 -12.50 -0.21
C PRO A 97 -5.11 -11.83 -0.20
N GLY A 98 -6.13 -12.59 -0.59
CA GLY A 98 -7.52 -12.16 -0.49
C GLY A 98 -8.01 -12.08 0.96
N VAL A 99 -9.29 -11.77 1.14
CA VAL A 99 -9.90 -11.59 2.47
C VAL A 99 -9.77 -12.89 3.29
N CYS A 100 -9.24 -12.76 4.50
CA CYS A 100 -9.22 -13.81 5.52
C CYS A 100 -10.38 -13.60 6.50
N ARG A 101 -11.02 -14.69 6.98
CA ARG A 101 -12.24 -14.60 7.82
C ARG A 101 -12.12 -15.28 9.18
N THR A 102 -11.01 -15.95 9.46
CA THR A 102 -10.72 -16.56 10.76
C THR A 102 -9.36 -16.10 11.22
N GLU A 103 -9.15 -16.09 12.54
CA GLU A 103 -7.87 -15.70 13.14
C GLU A 103 -6.72 -16.52 12.53
N ASP A 104 -6.86 -17.84 12.40
CA ASP A 104 -5.83 -18.69 11.80
C ASP A 104 -5.53 -18.36 10.33
N ALA A 105 -6.55 -18.07 9.54
CA ALA A 105 -6.38 -17.66 8.14
C ALA A 105 -5.71 -16.29 8.04
N CYS A 106 -6.06 -15.35 8.91
CA CYS A 106 -5.45 -14.03 8.94
C CYS A 106 -4.01 -14.07 9.45
N LYS A 107 -3.70 -14.89 10.46
CA LYS A 107 -2.33 -15.20 10.87
C LYS A 107 -1.52 -15.80 9.72
N ALA A 108 -2.12 -16.69 8.92
CA ALA A 108 -1.47 -17.26 7.73
C ALA A 108 -1.22 -16.20 6.63
N ALA A 109 -2.19 -15.31 6.40
CA ALA A 109 -2.05 -14.18 5.50
C ALA A 109 -0.89 -13.26 5.92
N MET A 110 -0.80 -12.91 7.22
CA MET A 110 0.31 -12.12 7.77
C MET A 110 1.66 -12.77 7.51
N ARG A 111 1.81 -14.08 7.78
CA ARG A 111 3.05 -14.81 7.49
C ARG A 111 3.38 -14.84 6.00
N SER A 112 2.39 -15.03 5.13
CA SER A 112 2.59 -15.01 3.68
C SER A 112 3.12 -13.67 3.19
N MET A 113 2.52 -12.56 3.66
CA MET A 113 2.97 -11.21 3.31
C MET A 113 4.36 -10.92 3.89
N GLN A 114 4.65 -11.33 5.12
CA GLN A 114 5.98 -11.17 5.73
C GLN A 114 7.04 -11.91 4.92
N ASN A 115 6.80 -13.17 4.56
CA ASN A 115 7.74 -13.96 3.74
C ASN A 115 7.94 -13.32 2.37
N TYR A 116 6.87 -12.87 1.70
CA TYR A 116 7.01 -12.19 0.42
C TYR A 116 7.86 -10.91 0.53
N HIS A 117 7.59 -10.06 1.52
CA HIS A 117 8.37 -8.84 1.73
C HIS A 117 9.83 -9.12 2.08
N MET A 118 10.11 -10.10 2.94
CA MET A 118 11.47 -10.40 3.38
C MET A 118 12.25 -11.19 2.32
N ASP A 119 11.68 -12.26 1.81
CA ASP A 119 12.38 -13.22 0.95
C ASP A 119 12.39 -12.77 -0.52
N THR A 120 11.33 -12.07 -0.99
CA THR A 120 11.24 -11.62 -2.39
C THR A 120 11.67 -10.17 -2.57
N HIS A 121 11.27 -9.26 -1.68
CA HIS A 121 11.63 -7.84 -1.76
C HIS A 121 12.89 -7.46 -0.97
N GLY A 122 13.45 -8.38 -0.17
CA GLY A 122 14.64 -8.11 0.65
C GLY A 122 14.39 -7.09 1.76
N TRP A 123 13.14 -6.85 2.15
CA TRP A 123 12.82 -5.90 3.20
C TRP A 123 13.14 -6.46 4.59
N PRO A 124 13.40 -5.60 5.59
CA PRO A 124 13.72 -6.08 6.92
C PRO A 124 12.59 -6.84 7.63
N ASP A 125 11.35 -6.57 7.22
CA ASP A 125 10.12 -7.14 7.79
C ASP A 125 8.93 -6.85 6.86
N ILE A 126 7.73 -7.32 7.22
CA ILE A 126 6.45 -6.91 6.60
C ILE A 126 6.37 -5.38 6.45
N GLY A 127 5.92 -4.86 5.30
CA GLY A 127 6.01 -3.43 4.99
C GLY A 127 5.11 -2.50 5.83
N TYR A 128 4.07 -3.03 6.48
CA TYR A 128 3.03 -2.25 7.16
C TYR A 128 3.24 -2.19 8.67
N SER A 129 2.73 -1.13 9.32
CA SER A 129 2.74 -0.98 10.77
C SER A 129 1.74 -1.95 11.42
N PHE A 130 0.52 -2.01 10.88
CA PHE A 130 -0.56 -2.87 11.34
C PHE A 130 -1.37 -3.40 10.15
N ALA A 131 -2.09 -4.50 10.35
CA ALA A 131 -3.08 -4.99 9.42
C ALA A 131 -4.41 -5.30 10.11
N VAL A 132 -5.52 -5.27 9.38
CA VAL A 132 -6.85 -5.65 9.86
C VAL A 132 -7.33 -6.81 9.01
N GLY A 133 -7.64 -7.93 9.66
CA GLY A 133 -8.22 -9.09 9.01
C GLY A 133 -9.73 -8.94 8.83
N GLY A 134 -10.31 -9.72 7.92
CA GLY A 134 -11.78 -9.82 7.80
C GLY A 134 -12.44 -10.54 8.99
N ASP A 135 -11.65 -11.13 9.88
CA ASP A 135 -12.08 -11.59 11.20
C ASP A 135 -12.34 -10.44 12.19
N GLY A 136 -11.93 -9.20 11.84
CA GLY A 136 -12.10 -7.99 12.64
C GLY A 136 -10.99 -7.73 13.65
N ASN A 137 -9.93 -8.56 13.68
CA ASN A 137 -8.79 -8.36 14.56
C ASN A 137 -7.73 -7.45 13.91
N VAL A 138 -6.93 -6.80 14.76
CA VAL A 138 -5.76 -6.03 14.35
C VAL A 138 -4.52 -6.90 14.54
N TYR A 139 -3.65 -6.95 13.55
CA TYR A 139 -2.42 -7.73 13.54
C TYR A 139 -1.22 -6.78 13.57
N GLU A 140 -0.34 -6.96 14.54
CA GLU A 140 0.87 -6.16 14.69
C GLU A 140 1.87 -6.48 13.57
N GLY A 141 2.18 -5.49 12.72
CA GLY A 141 3.27 -5.55 11.75
C GLY A 141 4.55 -5.02 12.38
N ARG A 142 5.10 -3.92 11.83
CA ARG A 142 6.26 -3.24 12.43
C ARG A 142 5.95 -2.47 13.71
N GLY A 143 4.68 -2.17 13.99
CA GLY A 143 4.26 -1.42 15.17
C GLY A 143 4.31 0.10 14.99
N TYR A 144 4.19 0.84 16.11
CA TYR A 144 3.92 2.28 16.12
C TYR A 144 5.12 3.16 15.73
N GLU A 145 6.33 2.86 16.19
CA GLU A 145 7.48 3.78 16.10
C GLU A 145 8.55 3.31 15.11
N VAL A 146 8.28 2.25 14.36
CA VAL A 146 9.24 1.65 13.42
C VAL A 146 8.93 2.12 12.01
N VAL A 147 9.97 2.55 11.30
CA VAL A 147 9.89 3.00 9.89
C VAL A 147 9.31 1.87 9.02
N GLY A 148 8.24 2.18 8.28
CA GLY A 148 7.55 1.28 7.36
C GLY A 148 8.29 1.02 6.04
N ALA A 149 7.66 0.26 5.15
CA ALA A 149 8.02 0.13 3.74
C ALA A 149 6.77 0.10 2.83
N HIS A 150 5.73 0.83 3.21
CA HIS A 150 4.41 0.82 2.56
C HIS A 150 4.12 2.07 1.73
N ALA A 151 4.79 3.19 2.00
CA ALA A 151 4.56 4.45 1.31
C ALA A 151 5.87 5.25 1.18
N PRO A 152 6.48 5.29 -0.02
CA PRO A 152 7.64 6.13 -0.29
C PRO A 152 7.40 7.57 0.19
N ASN A 153 8.40 8.20 0.78
CA ASN A 153 8.34 9.54 1.40
C ASN A 153 7.48 9.70 2.68
N TYR A 154 6.77 8.66 3.11
CA TYR A 154 5.94 8.70 4.33
C TYR A 154 6.29 7.62 5.36
N ASN A 155 7.08 6.61 5.00
CA ASN A 155 7.48 5.51 5.88
C ASN A 155 8.03 5.92 7.26
N SER A 156 8.68 7.08 7.37
CA SER A 156 9.27 7.58 8.63
C SER A 156 8.41 8.61 9.38
N ARG A 157 7.14 8.78 8.97
CA ARG A 157 6.22 9.77 9.54
C ARG A 157 4.75 9.34 9.40
N SER A 158 4.49 8.04 9.26
CA SER A 158 3.14 7.54 9.11
C SER A 158 2.98 6.15 9.72
N ILE A 159 1.74 5.83 10.07
CA ILE A 159 1.30 4.47 10.37
C ILE A 159 0.72 3.88 9.08
N GLY A 160 1.29 2.78 8.60
CA GLY A 160 0.74 2.01 7.49
C GLY A 160 -0.28 1.01 8.01
N LEU A 161 -1.56 1.22 7.72
CA LEU A 161 -2.64 0.32 8.10
C LEU A 161 -3.14 -0.44 6.87
N LEU A 162 -2.95 -1.75 6.87
CA LEU A 162 -3.36 -2.64 5.79
C LEU A 162 -4.73 -3.27 6.08
N LEU A 163 -5.64 -3.26 5.12
CA LEU A 163 -6.82 -4.14 5.12
C LEU A 163 -6.49 -5.42 4.33
N ILE A 164 -6.56 -6.58 4.98
CA ILE A 164 -6.23 -7.86 4.31
C ILE A 164 -7.38 -8.21 3.36
N GLY A 165 -7.15 -8.03 2.06
CA GLY A 165 -8.10 -8.31 1.00
C GLY A 165 -7.87 -7.48 -0.26
N ASN A 166 -8.76 -7.69 -1.24
CA ASN A 166 -8.87 -6.86 -2.43
C ASN A 166 -10.21 -6.11 -2.37
N PHE A 167 -10.13 -4.78 -2.38
CA PHE A 167 -11.29 -3.89 -2.27
C PHE A 167 -11.46 -2.99 -3.50
N MET A 168 -10.93 -3.39 -4.67
CA MET A 168 -11.08 -2.62 -5.90
C MET A 168 -12.52 -2.58 -6.45
N GLY A 169 -13.35 -3.59 -6.12
CA GLY A 169 -14.71 -3.71 -6.67
C GLY A 169 -15.81 -4.02 -5.66
N LYS A 170 -15.46 -4.17 -4.38
CA LYS A 170 -16.39 -4.45 -3.27
C LYS A 170 -15.87 -3.85 -1.98
N LEU A 171 -16.76 -3.32 -1.14
CA LEU A 171 -16.39 -2.75 0.14
C LEU A 171 -15.99 -3.83 1.15
N CYS A 172 -15.31 -3.43 2.23
CA CYS A 172 -14.92 -4.35 3.31
C CYS A 172 -16.12 -5.02 3.99
N ALA A 173 -17.22 -4.28 4.15
CA ALA A 173 -18.44 -4.78 4.80
C ALA A 173 -19.24 -5.77 3.94
N GLU A 174 -18.91 -5.88 2.64
CA GLU A 174 -19.67 -6.66 1.66
C GLU A 174 -19.01 -8.00 1.31
N GLN A 175 -17.89 -8.35 1.97
CA GLN A 175 -17.07 -9.53 1.71
C GLN A 175 -16.94 -10.42 2.94
#